data_AF-A0A0Q7N5K6-F1
#
_entry.id   AF-A0A0Q7N5K6-F1
#
_cell.length_a   1.000
_cell.length_b   1.000
_cell.length_c   1.000
_cell.angle_alpha   90.00
_cell.angle_beta   90.00
_cell.angle_gamma   90.00
#
_symmetry.space_group_name_H-M   'P 1'
#
loop_
_entity.id
_entity.type
_entity.pdbx_description
1 polymer ?
#
loop_
_entity_poly.entity_id
_entity_poly.type
_entity_poly.pdbx_seq_one_letter_code
_entity_poly.pdbx_strand_id
1 'polypeptide(L)'
;MKALGMIAAGVAVTAVAVLGAGPAQADFTDPVEYTDSGENVDDDGFGEYAVSRAEPGSCLVVQNHTGGRVTVRLNYPTSGGKWQFNHDQVGVLTRNGKLVTSPSGNWNVRTNPPIRFNWVYDGNMNSRRGCNGSWVLTMN
;
A
#
# COMPACT_ATOMS: atom_id res chain seq x y z
N MET A 1 -41.59 -20.95 -26.62
CA MET A 1 -42.00 -21.53 -25.33
C MET A 1 -40.98 -22.59 -24.94
N LYS A 2 -40.19 -22.36 -23.88
CA LYS A 2 -39.27 -23.33 -23.27
C LYS A 2 -39.70 -23.50 -21.82
N ALA A 3 -40.05 -24.73 -21.46
CA ALA A 3 -40.39 -25.16 -20.11
C ALA A 3 -39.11 -25.59 -19.35
N LEU A 4 -39.15 -25.47 -18.02
CA LEU A 4 -38.50 -26.28 -16.97
C LEU A 4 -38.53 -25.41 -15.69
N GLY A 5 -39.07 -25.81 -14.54
CA GLY A 5 -39.47 -27.13 -14.10
C GLY A 5 -38.85 -27.44 -12.74
N MET A 6 -39.56 -27.03 -11.68
CA MET A 6 -39.66 -27.59 -10.34
C MET A 6 -38.47 -27.66 -9.34
N ILE A 7 -38.90 -27.30 -8.13
CA ILE A 7 -38.33 -27.35 -6.77
C ILE A 7 -38.03 -28.79 -6.34
N ALA A 8 -36.96 -28.98 -5.57
CA ALA A 8 -36.84 -30.12 -4.67
C ALA A 8 -36.31 -29.66 -3.30
N ALA A 9 -37.18 -29.73 -2.30
CA ALA A 9 -36.85 -29.65 -0.89
C ALA A 9 -36.48 -31.05 -0.38
N GLY A 10 -35.47 -31.14 0.49
CA GLY A 10 -35.09 -32.37 1.17
C GLY A 10 -34.72 -32.07 2.63
N VAL A 11 -35.57 -32.55 3.53
CA VAL A 11 -35.46 -32.49 5.00
C VAL A 11 -34.79 -33.78 5.49
N ALA A 12 -33.92 -33.71 6.51
CA ALA A 12 -33.97 -34.62 7.68
C ALA A 12 -32.89 -34.31 8.72
N VAL A 13 -33.33 -34.38 9.97
CA VAL A 13 -32.63 -34.12 11.23
C VAL A 13 -31.97 -35.41 11.74
N THR A 14 -30.83 -35.30 12.40
CA THR A 14 -30.40 -36.29 13.41
C THR A 14 -29.65 -35.59 14.53
N ALA A 15 -30.27 -35.53 15.71
CA ALA A 15 -29.63 -35.18 16.97
C ALA A 15 -29.10 -36.46 17.62
N VAL A 16 -27.82 -36.47 18.01
CA VAL A 16 -27.25 -37.50 18.88
C VAL A 16 -26.59 -36.78 20.05
N ALA A 17 -27.19 -36.91 21.23
CA ALA A 17 -26.57 -36.55 22.49
C ALA A 17 -25.71 -37.74 22.96
N VAL A 18 -24.42 -37.51 23.17
CA VAL A 18 -23.55 -38.44 23.91
C VAL A 18 -23.06 -37.71 25.16
N LEU A 19 -23.57 -38.14 26.30
CA LEU A 19 -22.99 -37.90 27.62
C LEU A 19 -21.77 -38.81 27.76
N GLY A 20 -20.60 -38.25 28.09
CA GLY A 20 -19.39 -39.03 28.31
C GLY A 20 -18.30 -38.22 29.00
N ALA A 21 -17.94 -38.66 30.20
CA ALA A 21 -17.01 -38.08 31.16
C ALA A 21 -15.54 -37.96 30.69
N GLY A 22 -14.82 -37.00 31.28
CA GLY A 22 -13.38 -37.10 31.55
C GLY A 22 -12.51 -35.96 31.02
N PRO A 23 -11.69 -35.29 31.86
CA PRO A 23 -10.63 -34.40 31.41
C PRO A 23 -9.28 -35.15 31.38
N ALA A 24 -8.64 -35.27 30.22
CA ALA A 24 -7.21 -35.55 30.04
C ALA A 24 -6.86 -35.32 28.54
N GLN A 25 -6.13 -34.26 28.19
CA GLN A 25 -4.67 -34.24 27.94
C GLN A 25 -4.27 -34.81 26.55
N ALA A 26 -3.80 -33.87 25.71
CA ALA A 26 -2.90 -33.93 24.55
C ALA A 26 -3.22 -34.90 23.39
N ASP A 27 -3.36 -34.38 22.16
CA ASP A 27 -2.33 -34.55 21.12
C ASP A 27 -2.64 -33.71 19.86
N PHE A 28 -1.59 -33.34 19.15
CA PHE A 28 -1.50 -32.56 17.92
C PHE A 28 -2.38 -33.07 16.77
N THR A 29 -3.20 -32.20 16.19
CA THR A 29 -3.43 -32.14 14.74
C THR A 29 -3.66 -30.69 14.36
N ASP A 30 -2.71 -30.16 13.59
CA ASP A 30 -2.59 -28.78 13.11
C ASP A 30 -3.91 -28.11 12.68
N PRO A 31 -4.25 -26.91 13.15
CA PRO A 31 -4.83 -25.95 12.24
C PRO A 31 -3.73 -25.59 11.24
N VAL A 32 -3.99 -25.80 9.95
CA VAL A 32 -3.18 -25.20 8.88
C VAL A 32 -3.16 -23.70 9.14
N GLU A 33 -2.09 -23.26 9.80
CA GLU A 33 -1.63 -21.91 9.85
C GLU A 33 -1.39 -21.56 8.38
N TYR A 34 -2.32 -20.80 7.79
CA TYR A 34 -1.94 -19.93 6.70
C TYR A 34 -0.97 -18.93 7.33
N THR A 35 0.28 -19.34 7.46
CA THR A 35 1.43 -18.46 7.44
C THR A 35 1.39 -17.79 6.08
N ASP A 36 0.54 -16.77 5.94
CA ASP A 36 0.88 -15.72 5.00
C ASP A 36 2.08 -15.04 5.63
N SER A 37 3.23 -15.54 5.23
CA SER A 37 4.56 -14.96 5.42
C SER A 37 4.58 -13.58 4.78
N GLY A 38 3.93 -12.64 5.46
CA GLY A 38 3.99 -11.21 5.26
C GLY A 38 4.29 -10.63 6.62
N GLU A 39 5.55 -10.74 7.01
CA GLU A 39 6.23 -9.95 8.05
C GLU A 39 5.40 -8.72 8.43
N ASN A 40 4.64 -8.82 9.54
CA ASN A 40 4.14 -7.64 10.24
C ASN A 40 5.36 -6.98 10.88
N VAL A 41 6.24 -6.42 10.04
CA VAL A 41 7.22 -5.44 10.48
C VAL A 41 6.39 -4.29 11.01
N ASP A 42 6.48 -4.07 12.31
CA ASP A 42 5.85 -2.95 12.97
C ASP A 42 5.98 -1.71 12.08
N ASP A 43 4.85 -1.13 11.70
CA ASP A 43 4.77 0.14 10.95
C ASP A 43 5.25 1.33 11.80
N ASP A 44 5.83 1.05 12.96
CA ASP A 44 6.46 1.96 13.90
C ASP A 44 7.56 2.77 13.19
N GLY A 45 7.27 4.06 13.00
CA GLY A 45 8.20 5.04 12.47
C GLY A 45 7.97 5.47 11.02
N PHE A 46 6.95 4.97 10.33
CA PHE A 46 6.53 5.53 9.05
C PHE A 46 5.41 6.58 9.23
N GLY A 47 5.65 7.81 8.81
CA GLY A 47 4.60 8.83 8.63
C GLY A 47 3.93 8.71 7.26
N GLU A 48 2.63 9.00 7.18
CA GLU A 48 1.86 8.98 5.93
C GLU A 48 1.44 10.38 5.49
N TYR A 49 1.63 10.68 4.19
CA TYR A 49 1.45 12.01 3.62
C TYR A 49 0.81 11.92 2.24
N ALA A 50 -0.29 12.64 2.05
CA ALA A 50 -1.03 12.61 0.82
C ALA A 50 -1.34 13.99 0.26
N VAL A 51 -1.47 14.07 -1.06
CA VAL A 51 -2.06 15.19 -1.78
C VAL A 51 -3.16 14.69 -2.70
N SER A 52 -4.36 15.27 -2.54
CA SER A 52 -5.59 14.87 -3.22
C SER A 52 -6.05 15.98 -4.17
N ARG A 53 -5.31 16.19 -5.25
CA ARG A 53 -5.64 17.13 -6.31
C ARG A 53 -5.36 16.47 -7.67
N ALA A 54 -6.35 16.54 -8.55
CA ALA A 54 -6.31 15.88 -9.85
C ALA A 54 -5.32 16.56 -10.80
N GLU A 55 -4.12 16.00 -10.88
CA GLU A 55 -3.08 16.34 -11.87
C GLU A 55 -2.62 15.06 -12.61
N PRO A 56 -3.48 14.47 -13.45
CA PRO A 56 -3.25 13.15 -14.06
C PRO A 56 -1.95 13.08 -14.85
N GLY A 57 -1.20 12.01 -14.69
CA GLY A 57 0.09 11.81 -15.36
C GLY A 57 1.24 12.59 -14.72
N SER A 58 1.01 13.27 -13.58
CA SER A 58 2.08 13.91 -12.84
C SER A 58 3.11 12.90 -12.35
N CYS A 59 4.34 13.36 -12.17
CA CYS A 59 5.42 12.63 -11.49
C CYS A 59 5.60 13.14 -10.06
N LEU A 60 6.37 12.41 -9.25
CA LEU A 60 6.76 12.83 -7.91
C LEU A 60 8.25 13.17 -7.84
N VAL A 61 8.54 14.40 -7.48
CA VAL A 61 9.86 14.89 -7.08
C VAL A 61 9.91 14.98 -5.56
N VAL A 62 10.97 14.47 -4.98
CA VAL A 62 11.26 14.57 -3.54
C VAL A 62 12.46 15.48 -3.34
N GLN A 63 12.34 16.39 -2.39
CA GLN A 63 13.42 17.23 -1.89
C GLN A 63 13.59 16.95 -0.40
N ASN A 64 14.71 16.38 0.00
CA ASN A 64 14.97 16.06 1.39
C ASN A 64 15.85 17.11 2.06
N HIS A 65 15.27 18.05 2.80
CA HIS A 65 15.99 19.01 3.65
C HIS A 65 16.00 18.61 5.13
N THR A 66 15.54 17.40 5.47
CA THR A 66 15.67 16.88 6.83
C THR A 66 17.15 16.67 7.19
N GLY A 67 17.50 16.65 8.47
CA GLY A 67 18.88 16.43 8.92
C GLY A 67 19.46 15.03 8.68
N GLY A 68 18.79 14.16 7.91
CA GLY A 68 19.20 12.76 7.72
C GLY A 68 18.66 12.13 6.45
N ARG A 69 18.88 10.81 6.31
CA ARG A 69 18.33 10.02 5.21
C ARG A 69 16.86 9.71 5.46
N VAL A 70 16.03 9.94 4.45
CA VAL A 70 14.60 9.56 4.47
C VAL A 70 14.35 8.44 3.47
N THR A 71 13.63 7.41 3.93
CA THR A 71 13.10 6.34 3.08
C THR A 71 11.67 6.67 2.68
N VAL A 72 11.35 6.63 1.39
CA VAL A 72 10.02 6.86 0.83
C VAL A 72 9.46 5.58 0.23
N ARG A 73 8.19 5.30 0.52
CA ARG A 73 7.36 4.26 -0.11
C ARG A 73 6.07 4.89 -0.62
N LEU A 74 5.40 4.25 -1.57
CA LEU A 74 4.12 4.74 -2.12
C LEU A 74 2.98 3.83 -1.68
N ASN A 75 1.98 4.41 -1.02
CA ASN A 75 0.66 3.80 -0.88
C ASN A 75 -0.13 3.99 -2.18
N TYR A 76 -0.02 5.18 -2.80
CA TYR A 76 -0.64 5.49 -4.07
C TYR A 76 0.22 6.47 -4.91
N PRO A 77 0.34 6.28 -6.24
CA PRO A 77 -0.05 5.09 -6.99
C PRO A 77 0.72 3.89 -6.46
N THR A 78 0.07 2.73 -6.38
CA THR A 78 0.72 1.52 -5.86
C THR A 78 1.87 1.16 -6.79
N SER A 79 3.08 1.40 -6.32
CA SER A 79 4.30 1.12 -7.04
C SER A 79 5.22 0.41 -6.08
N GLY A 80 5.45 -0.88 -6.32
CA GLY A 80 6.47 -1.62 -5.58
C GLY A 80 7.80 -0.87 -5.70
N GLY A 81 8.34 -0.39 -4.58
CA GLY A 81 9.53 0.45 -4.62
C GLY A 81 9.84 1.07 -3.28
N LYS A 82 11.14 1.26 -3.03
CA LYS A 82 11.68 1.96 -1.88
C LYS A 82 12.72 2.94 -2.41
N TRP A 83 12.50 4.23 -2.17
CA TRP A 83 13.44 5.27 -2.55
C TRP A 83 14.12 5.81 -1.30
N GLN A 84 15.42 6.05 -1.39
CA GLN A 84 16.18 6.64 -0.30
C GLN A 84 16.77 7.96 -0.77
N PHE A 85 16.53 9.00 0.02
CA PHE A 85 17.04 10.34 -0.22
C PHE A 85 17.95 10.72 0.95
N ASN A 86 19.23 10.99 0.68
CA ASN A 86 20.14 11.55 1.68
C ASN A 86 19.77 13.01 2.01
N HIS A 87 20.40 13.58 3.03
CA HIS A 87 20.28 15.00 3.36
C HIS A 87 20.62 15.86 2.12
N ASP A 88 19.81 16.88 1.87
CA ASP A 88 19.82 17.80 0.73
C ASP A 88 19.73 17.15 -0.66
N GLN A 89 19.31 15.88 -0.72
CA GLN A 89 19.10 15.22 -1.99
C GLN A 89 17.76 15.62 -2.61
N VAL A 90 17.80 15.94 -3.91
CA VAL A 90 16.62 16.13 -4.76
C VAL A 90 16.58 15.05 -5.82
N GLY A 91 15.41 14.46 -6.05
CA GLY A 91 15.26 13.49 -7.13
C GLY A 91 13.80 13.19 -7.49
N VAL A 92 13.60 12.77 -8.74
CA VAL A 92 12.32 12.26 -9.21
C VAL A 92 12.24 10.76 -9.00
N LEU A 93 11.08 10.26 -8.60
CA LEU A 93 10.89 8.82 -8.40
C LEU A 93 11.01 8.09 -9.74
N THR A 94 11.91 7.11 -9.77
CA THR A 94 12.09 6.21 -10.90
C THR A 94 12.05 4.76 -10.45
N ARG A 95 11.57 3.87 -11.31
CA ARG A 95 11.57 2.43 -11.12
C ARG A 95 12.04 1.78 -12.42
N ASN A 96 13.06 0.94 -12.34
CA ASN A 96 13.66 0.28 -13.51
C ASN A 96 14.00 1.28 -14.64
N GLY A 97 14.54 2.45 -14.27
CA GLY A 97 14.88 3.53 -15.20
C GLY A 97 13.71 4.34 -15.76
N LYS A 98 12.46 3.99 -15.42
CA LYS A 98 11.25 4.71 -15.86
C LYS A 98 10.71 5.61 -14.76
N LEU A 99 10.12 6.75 -15.13
CA LEU A 99 9.48 7.65 -14.17
C LEU A 99 8.24 7.00 -13.58
N VAL A 100 8.03 7.18 -12.29
CA VAL A 100 6.77 6.83 -11.64
C VAL A 100 5.78 7.97 -11.86
N THR A 101 4.63 7.65 -12.43
CA THR A 101 3.54 8.60 -12.68
C THR A 101 2.30 8.20 -11.88
N SER A 102 1.51 9.20 -11.47
CA SER A 102 0.20 8.99 -10.87
C SER A 102 -0.90 9.09 -11.94
N PRO A 103 -1.68 8.03 -12.18
CA PRO A 103 -2.78 8.08 -13.14
C PRO A 103 -3.85 9.13 -12.80
N SER A 104 -4.17 9.32 -11.53
CA SER A 104 -5.14 10.33 -11.08
C SER A 104 -4.51 11.69 -10.78
N GLY A 105 -3.18 11.72 -10.58
CA GLY A 105 -2.46 12.88 -10.08
C GLY A 105 -2.43 13.02 -8.57
N ASN A 106 -3.17 12.19 -7.85
CA ASN A 106 -3.08 12.09 -6.40
C ASN A 106 -1.82 11.32 -6.01
N TRP A 107 -1.26 11.64 -4.85
CA TRP A 107 -0.12 10.91 -4.29
C TRP A 107 -0.38 10.60 -2.82
N ASN A 108 0.01 9.40 -2.41
CA ASN A 108 0.05 9.00 -1.02
C ASN A 108 1.38 8.28 -0.78
N VAL A 109 2.19 8.86 0.09
CA VAL A 109 3.54 8.39 0.38
C VAL A 109 3.66 8.06 1.86
N ARG A 110 4.52 7.09 2.16
CA ARG A 110 4.96 6.80 3.51
C ARG A 110 6.44 7.08 3.64
N THR A 111 6.86 7.78 4.69
CA THR A 111 8.27 8.08 4.93
C THR A 111 8.75 7.61 6.30
N ASN A 112 9.99 7.12 6.37
CA ASN A 112 10.68 6.84 7.62
C ASN A 112 12.06 7.54 7.60
N PRO A 113 12.36 8.41 8.58
CA PRO A 113 11.49 8.82 9.70
C PRO A 113 10.26 9.63 9.25
N PRO A 114 9.30 9.90 10.15
CA PRO A 114 8.25 10.88 9.89
C PRO A 114 8.87 12.27 9.70
N ILE A 115 8.29 13.06 8.80
CA ILE A 115 8.81 14.34 8.34
C ILE A 115 7.83 15.48 8.60
N ARG A 116 8.34 16.72 8.61
CA ARG A 116 7.51 17.88 8.24
C ARG A 116 7.54 18.01 6.73
N PHE A 117 6.44 18.45 6.14
CA PHE A 117 6.32 18.40 4.69
C PHE A 117 5.58 19.60 4.11
N ASN A 118 5.86 19.88 2.84
CA ASN A 118 5.10 20.79 2.00
C ASN A 118 4.92 20.18 0.61
N TRP A 119 3.78 20.45 -0.01
CA TRP A 119 3.44 20.00 -1.37
C TRP A 119 3.30 21.21 -2.29
N VAL A 120 4.03 21.18 -3.41
CA VAL A 120 3.91 22.18 -4.47
C VAL A 120 3.76 21.47 -5.81
N TYR A 121 2.84 21.94 -6.65
CA TYR A 121 2.72 21.43 -8.01
C TYR A 121 3.40 22.38 -8.99
N ASP A 122 4.20 21.82 -9.89
CA ASP A 122 4.80 22.54 -11.03
C ASP A 122 4.37 21.83 -12.33
N GLY A 123 3.53 22.50 -13.13
CA GLY A 123 3.01 21.97 -14.38
C GLY A 123 4.05 21.82 -15.50
N ASN A 124 5.20 22.49 -15.41
CA ASN A 124 6.25 22.41 -16.41
C ASN A 124 7.34 21.40 -16.02
N MET A 125 7.47 21.07 -14.74
CA MET A 125 8.51 20.20 -14.23
C MET A 125 8.38 18.76 -14.75
N ASN A 126 9.48 18.23 -15.29
CA ASN A 126 9.59 16.91 -15.94
C ASN A 126 8.62 16.67 -17.13
N SER A 127 7.98 17.72 -17.67
CA SER A 127 7.10 17.63 -18.85
C SER A 127 7.79 16.98 -20.05
N ARG A 128 9.03 17.40 -20.34
CA ARG A 128 9.87 16.87 -21.42
C ARG A 128 10.36 15.43 -21.19
N ARG A 129 10.13 14.86 -20.00
CA ARG A 129 10.55 13.50 -19.65
C ARG A 129 9.38 12.51 -19.62
N GLY A 130 8.17 12.96 -19.97
CA GLY A 130 6.97 12.12 -20.05
C GLY A 130 5.99 12.28 -18.88
N CYS A 131 6.20 13.27 -18.01
CA CYS A 131 5.23 13.63 -16.97
C CYS A 131 4.27 14.71 -17.49
N ASN A 132 3.07 14.78 -16.93
CA ASN A 132 2.19 15.93 -17.09
C ASN A 132 2.32 16.82 -15.84
N GLY A 133 3.43 17.52 -15.73
CA GLY A 133 3.84 18.22 -14.51
C GLY A 133 4.40 17.31 -13.41
N SER A 134 4.79 17.89 -12.29
CA SER A 134 5.30 17.16 -11.13
C SER A 134 4.76 17.75 -9.83
N TRP A 135 4.39 16.87 -8.91
CA TRP A 135 4.32 17.21 -7.50
C TRP A 135 5.73 17.22 -6.90
N VAL A 136 6.01 18.25 -6.12
CA VAL A 136 7.23 18.38 -5.32
C VAL A 136 6.85 18.19 -3.86
N LEU A 137 7.36 17.12 -3.27
CA LEU A 137 7.30 16.86 -1.85
C LEU A 137 8.60 17.36 -1.21
N THR A 138 8.52 18.47 -0.50
CA THR A 138 9.64 19.01 0.27
C THR A 138 9.55 18.51 1.71
N MET A 139 10.59 17.81 2.16
CA MET A 139 10.71 17.22 3.50
C MET A 139 11.65 18.10 4.34
N ASN A 140 11.26 18.46 5.55
CA ASN A 140 12.03 19.32 6.46
C ASN A 140 12.20 18.69 7.84
#